data_AF-A0A935V274-F1
#
_entry.id   AF-A0A935V274-F1
#
_cell.length_a   1.000
_cell.length_b   1.000
_cell.length_c   1.000
_cell.angle_alpha   90.00
_cell.angle_beta   90.00
_cell.angle_gamma   90.00
#
_symmetry.space_group_name_H-M   'P 1'
#
loop_
_entity.id
_entity.type
_entity.pdbx_description
1 polymer ?
#
loop_
_entity_poly.entity_id
_entity_poly.type
_entity_poly.pdbx_seq_one_letter_code
_entity_poly.pdbx_strand_id
1 'polypeptide(L)'
;MLLAFAACDKEVPPSFSVATPLGAFAGGDTVAAPGVPLTADMDDDDRDGVIDWEQRAAIGNDQAILLLSVKDKPLRLTFSSEAGGARLWRNGEVLLDAEAAGEVTVEMIAGTREVSLGVQLRDLLGEATLTIVDVDEEGVEGEPLVIPFRAAPLLINHHLLPATHLWAMSVSSGDSYENKSMVSALSDALGDDFTPIPGSSYGYDVWVQDELEFATMSAPESFMDFVIDSIRSGGGRGLDDVPEDFMEDADFGRATWGDGTRASSQDSFGNLECSPPVTVDGVEYPLGRVYYGIGPTGGPVKELRDMLDAQQVQRPFSLDTSWLIVGHVDEFISTIPDPAAPNGFWVIVSDANVAWDVLESLDPNTELARWSGREARYEGHDMDTVGDILNEPGLRELNEDIAADHVEPNLELFLTELGLSEDNVIRIPGLFYEPWGRSYGAVALLPGMANLTVWNPEGEGVKLFMADPFIRGEDVDQSADPMIAAVRALMPPSVEAVFLDDWFVYHMGLGEVHCGTNVTRAPLANWWTAGAHLLQD
;
A
#
# COMPACT_ATOMS: atom_id res chain seq x y z
N MET A 1 -5.11 -32.69 -6.50
CA MET A 1 -4.11 -33.75 -6.19
C MET A 1 -4.59 -34.47 -4.94
N LEU A 2 -4.91 -35.77 -5.00
CA LEU A 2 -5.46 -36.50 -3.84
C LEU A 2 -4.43 -36.53 -2.69
N LEU A 3 -4.69 -35.77 -1.63
CA LEU A 3 -3.93 -35.82 -0.39
C LEU A 3 -4.34 -37.08 0.39
N ALA A 4 -3.34 -37.90 0.73
CA ALA A 4 -3.51 -39.10 1.53
C ALA A 4 -3.80 -38.71 2.99
N PHE A 5 -4.93 -39.19 3.51
CA PHE A 5 -5.33 -39.03 4.90
C PHE A 5 -4.26 -39.58 5.86
N ALA A 6 -3.60 -38.70 6.61
CA ALA A 6 -2.88 -39.10 7.81
C ALA A 6 -3.95 -39.44 8.88
N ALA A 7 -4.16 -40.73 9.10
CA ALA A 7 -5.08 -41.20 10.13
C ALA A 7 -4.56 -40.82 11.52
N CYS A 8 -5.37 -40.03 12.25
CA CYS A 8 -5.17 -39.73 13.65
C CYS A 8 -5.27 -41.03 14.48
N ASP A 9 -4.34 -41.27 15.41
CA ASP A 9 -4.27 -42.39 16.35
C ASP A 9 -5.39 -42.35 17.42
N LYS A 10 -6.66 -42.16 17.02
CA LYS A 10 -7.82 -42.29 17.92
C LYS A 10 -8.34 -43.74 17.84
N GLU A 11 -8.48 -44.41 18.99
CA GLU A 11 -8.96 -45.81 19.10
C GLU A 11 -10.38 -46.02 18.51
N VAL A 12 -11.15 -44.93 18.36
CA VAL A 12 -12.46 -44.91 17.70
C VAL A 12 -12.42 -43.85 16.58
N PRO A 13 -12.78 -44.19 15.33
CA PRO A 13 -12.86 -43.21 14.25
C PRO A 13 -13.91 -42.13 14.58
N PRO A 14 -13.63 -40.85 14.34
CA PRO A 14 -14.58 -39.78 14.69
C PRO A 14 -15.88 -39.89 13.88
N SER A 15 -16.99 -39.44 14.47
CA SER A 15 -18.34 -39.44 13.90
C SER A 15 -18.51 -38.45 12.73
N PHE A 16 -17.62 -37.46 12.64
CA PHE A 16 -17.50 -36.54 11.53
C PHE A 16 -16.05 -36.09 11.33
N SER A 17 -15.75 -35.51 10.17
CA SER A 17 -14.49 -34.79 9.92
C SER A 17 -14.75 -33.59 9.03
N VAL A 18 -13.98 -32.53 9.19
CA VAL A 18 -14.05 -31.30 8.41
C VAL A 18 -12.71 -31.08 7.75
N ALA A 19 -12.67 -30.96 6.42
CA ALA A 19 -11.51 -30.43 5.72
C ALA A 19 -11.69 -28.91 5.54
N THR A 20 -10.63 -28.17 5.85
CA THR A 20 -10.52 -26.71 5.71
C THR A 20 -9.24 -26.38 4.94
N PRO A 21 -9.03 -25.10 4.57
CA PRO A 21 -7.78 -24.66 3.94
C PRO A 21 -6.53 -24.96 4.79
N LEU A 22 -6.70 -25.05 6.12
CA LEU A 22 -5.61 -25.28 7.07
C LEU A 22 -5.34 -26.75 7.36
N GLY A 23 -6.22 -27.66 6.92
CA GLY A 23 -6.08 -29.10 7.14
C GLY A 23 -7.40 -29.79 7.50
N ALA A 24 -7.29 -31.03 8.00
CA ALA A 24 -8.44 -31.83 8.38
C ALA A 24 -8.58 -31.95 9.91
N PHE A 25 -9.78 -31.73 10.41
CA PHE A 25 -10.12 -31.72 11.82
C PHE A 25 -11.34 -32.60 12.12
N ALA A 26 -11.51 -33.01 13.37
CA ALA A 26 -12.65 -33.76 13.86
C ALA A 26 -12.99 -33.35 15.30
N GLY A 27 -14.08 -33.90 15.85
CA GLY A 27 -14.48 -33.64 17.25
C GLY A 27 -13.32 -33.80 18.24
N GLY A 28 -13.17 -32.80 19.11
CA GLY A 28 -12.10 -32.68 20.12
C GLY A 28 -10.76 -32.15 19.59
N ASP A 29 -10.64 -31.86 18.28
CA ASP A 29 -9.46 -31.18 17.74
C ASP A 29 -9.54 -29.66 17.97
N THR A 30 -8.38 -29.00 17.95
CA THR A 30 -8.27 -27.54 18.11
C THR A 30 -7.75 -26.91 16.82
N VAL A 31 -8.45 -25.87 16.34
CA VAL A 31 -7.96 -25.01 15.27
C VAL A 31 -7.18 -23.87 15.91
N ALA A 32 -5.92 -23.69 15.53
CA ALA A 32 -5.05 -22.67 16.11
C ALA A 32 -5.47 -21.25 15.65
N ALA A 33 -5.17 -20.24 16.48
CA ALA A 33 -5.29 -18.83 16.09
C ALA A 33 -4.43 -18.54 14.83
N PRO A 34 -4.88 -17.65 13.93
CA PRO A 34 -6.06 -16.78 14.04
C PRO A 34 -7.40 -17.45 13.63
N GLY A 35 -7.43 -18.77 13.45
CA GLY A 35 -8.56 -19.49 12.87
C GLY A 35 -8.39 -19.68 11.37
N VAL A 36 -9.48 -20.03 10.68
CA VAL A 36 -9.50 -20.16 9.21
C VAL A 36 -9.59 -18.75 8.60
N PRO A 37 -8.54 -18.28 7.91
CA PRO A 37 -8.55 -16.99 7.22
C PRO A 37 -9.40 -17.01 5.95
N LEU A 38 -10.00 -15.87 5.62
CA LEU A 38 -10.71 -15.56 4.36
C LEU A 38 -10.63 -14.06 4.06
N THR A 39 -10.91 -13.65 2.83
CA THR A 39 -11.15 -12.24 2.48
C THR A 39 -12.49 -11.77 3.04
N ALA A 40 -12.61 -10.47 3.29
CA ALA A 40 -13.92 -9.85 3.52
C ALA A 40 -14.61 -9.66 2.17
N ASP A 41 -15.91 -9.93 2.11
CA ASP A 41 -16.76 -9.80 0.92
C ASP A 41 -17.02 -8.31 0.64
N MET A 42 -16.13 -7.68 -0.14
CA MET A 42 -16.03 -6.23 -0.33
C MET A 42 -15.87 -5.80 -1.80
N ASP A 43 -15.89 -6.74 -2.71
CA ASP A 43 -15.81 -6.55 -4.15
C ASP A 43 -17.16 -6.81 -4.84
N ASP A 44 -17.18 -6.66 -6.16
CA ASP A 44 -18.32 -6.82 -7.04
C ASP A 44 -17.91 -7.74 -8.20
N ASP A 45 -17.89 -9.06 -7.96
CA ASP A 45 -17.39 -10.03 -8.93
C ASP A 45 -18.23 -10.12 -10.21
N ASP A 46 -19.53 -9.79 -10.13
CA ASP A 46 -20.42 -9.78 -11.29
C ASP A 46 -20.53 -8.42 -11.99
N ARG A 47 -19.89 -7.40 -11.42
CA ARG A 47 -19.74 -6.03 -11.92
C ARG A 47 -21.09 -5.38 -12.21
N ASP A 48 -22.07 -5.60 -11.35
CA ASP A 48 -23.40 -5.02 -11.47
C ASP A 48 -23.55 -3.65 -10.76
N GLY A 49 -22.49 -3.20 -10.10
CA GLY A 49 -22.38 -1.97 -9.33
C GLY A 49 -22.80 -2.13 -7.86
N VAL A 50 -22.97 -3.37 -7.38
CA VAL A 50 -23.35 -3.69 -6.01
C VAL A 50 -22.41 -4.74 -5.45
N ILE A 51 -21.69 -4.39 -4.38
CA ILE A 51 -20.81 -5.34 -3.70
C ILE A 51 -21.54 -6.64 -3.35
N ASP A 52 -20.85 -7.77 -3.51
CA ASP A 52 -21.43 -9.11 -3.42
C ASP A 52 -22.05 -9.40 -2.05
N TRP A 53 -21.47 -8.82 -1.00
CA TRP A 53 -22.06 -8.88 0.33
C TRP A 53 -23.50 -8.34 0.38
N GLU A 54 -23.86 -7.30 -0.36
CA GLU A 54 -25.24 -6.77 -0.34
C GLU A 54 -26.22 -7.67 -1.13
N GLN A 55 -25.68 -8.65 -1.86
CA GLN A 55 -26.43 -9.63 -2.63
C GLN A 55 -26.67 -10.92 -1.82
N ARG A 56 -27.85 -11.53 -1.96
CA ARG A 56 -28.20 -12.82 -1.31
C ARG A 56 -27.95 -14.02 -2.23
N ALA A 57 -26.97 -13.91 -3.11
CA ALA A 57 -26.52 -14.97 -4.00
C ALA A 57 -25.09 -15.35 -3.65
N ALA A 58 -24.74 -16.63 -3.82
CA ALA A 58 -23.35 -17.07 -3.69
C ALA A 58 -22.62 -16.68 -4.98
N ILE A 59 -22.27 -15.40 -5.05
CA ILE A 59 -21.43 -14.82 -6.11
C ILE A 59 -20.00 -14.84 -5.57
N GLY A 60 -19.06 -15.02 -6.50
CA GLY A 60 -17.66 -14.89 -6.19
C GLY A 60 -16.99 -16.00 -5.39
N ASN A 61 -15.80 -15.69 -4.87
CA ASN A 61 -14.91 -16.64 -4.21
C ASN A 61 -14.50 -16.27 -2.77
N ASP A 62 -15.05 -15.20 -2.19
CA ASP A 62 -14.79 -14.67 -0.83
C ASP A 62 -15.42 -15.52 0.29
N GLN A 63 -15.39 -16.84 0.10
CA GLN A 63 -15.91 -17.83 1.01
C GLN A 63 -14.79 -18.77 1.48
N ALA A 64 -14.66 -18.93 2.80
CA ALA A 64 -13.97 -20.09 3.32
C ALA A 64 -14.84 -21.33 3.10
N ILE A 65 -14.38 -22.27 2.27
CA ILE A 65 -15.11 -23.51 1.99
C ILE A 65 -14.64 -24.64 2.91
N LEU A 66 -15.59 -25.27 3.58
CA LEU A 66 -15.38 -26.42 4.45
C LEU A 66 -16.08 -27.64 3.88
N LEU A 67 -15.37 -28.76 3.81
CA LEU A 67 -15.94 -30.05 3.41
C LEU A 67 -16.22 -30.89 4.66
N LEU A 68 -17.48 -30.92 5.07
CA LEU A 68 -17.96 -31.68 6.21
C LEU A 68 -18.36 -33.10 5.77
N SER A 69 -17.64 -34.10 6.26
CA SER A 69 -17.97 -35.51 6.12
C SER A 69 -18.69 -36.01 7.38
N VAL A 70 -19.92 -36.52 7.21
CA VAL A 70 -20.77 -36.97 8.33
C VAL A 70 -20.99 -38.48 8.24
N LYS A 71 -20.90 -39.17 9.39
CA LYS A 71 -21.20 -40.61 9.50
C LYS A 71 -22.60 -40.85 10.10
N ASP A 72 -22.73 -41.91 10.88
CA ASP A 72 -23.99 -42.50 11.32
C ASP A 72 -24.75 -41.69 12.40
N LYS A 73 -24.25 -40.53 12.81
CA LYS A 73 -24.86 -39.68 13.85
C LYS A 73 -25.31 -38.33 13.29
N PRO A 74 -26.44 -37.77 13.77
CA PRO A 74 -26.81 -36.39 13.48
C PRO A 74 -25.78 -35.41 14.06
N LEU A 75 -25.66 -34.24 13.42
CA LEU A 75 -24.81 -33.16 13.90
C LEU A 75 -25.65 -31.96 14.29
N ARG A 76 -25.16 -31.19 15.25
CA ARG A 76 -25.65 -29.87 15.59
C ARG A 76 -24.55 -28.87 15.23
N LEU A 77 -24.90 -27.91 14.36
CA LEU A 77 -24.05 -26.78 14.01
C LEU A 77 -24.53 -25.59 14.81
N THR A 78 -23.59 -24.91 15.45
CA THR A 78 -23.78 -23.64 16.14
C THR A 78 -22.89 -22.62 15.44
N PHE A 79 -23.47 -21.55 14.90
CA PHE A 79 -22.72 -20.45 14.30
C PHE A 79 -22.88 -19.18 15.14
N SER A 80 -21.79 -18.49 15.41
CA SER A 80 -21.76 -17.25 16.19
C SER A 80 -20.90 -16.21 15.51
N SER A 81 -21.42 -15.00 15.39
CA SER A 81 -20.72 -13.83 14.87
C SER A 81 -21.30 -12.55 15.48
N GLU A 82 -20.68 -11.41 15.19
CA GLU A 82 -21.37 -10.14 15.35
C GLU A 82 -22.61 -10.07 14.43
N ALA A 83 -23.61 -9.31 14.87
CA ALA A 83 -24.85 -9.13 14.14
C ALA A 83 -24.57 -8.42 12.81
N GLY A 84 -24.97 -9.03 11.69
CA GLY A 84 -24.73 -8.45 10.37
C GLY A 84 -23.32 -8.70 9.82
N GLY A 85 -22.46 -9.43 10.53
CA GLY A 85 -21.04 -9.56 10.18
C GLY A 85 -20.66 -10.84 9.43
N ALA A 86 -21.53 -11.85 9.37
CA ALA A 86 -21.20 -13.13 8.75
C ALA A 86 -22.40 -13.86 8.14
N ARG A 87 -22.15 -14.71 7.13
CA ARG A 87 -23.13 -15.66 6.56
C ARG A 87 -22.57 -17.07 6.55
N LEU A 88 -23.45 -18.03 6.80
CA LEU A 88 -23.15 -19.46 6.65
C LEU A 88 -23.98 -20.02 5.49
N TRP A 89 -23.29 -20.65 4.55
CA TRP A 89 -23.83 -21.29 3.36
C TRP A 89 -23.79 -22.80 3.51
N ARG A 90 -24.75 -23.48 2.87
CA ARG A 90 -24.80 -24.93 2.75
C ARG A 90 -25.08 -25.31 1.30
N ASN A 91 -24.12 -25.95 0.66
CA ASN A 91 -24.22 -26.35 -0.76
C ASN A 91 -24.66 -25.20 -1.69
N GLY A 92 -24.19 -23.97 -1.42
CA GLY A 92 -24.53 -22.77 -2.19
C GLY A 92 -25.85 -22.08 -1.82
N GLU A 93 -26.59 -22.57 -0.81
CA GLU A 93 -27.78 -21.90 -0.29
C GLU A 93 -27.49 -21.28 1.08
N VAL A 94 -28.02 -20.08 1.36
CA VAL A 94 -27.88 -19.43 2.67
C VAL A 94 -28.54 -20.31 3.73
N LEU A 95 -27.72 -20.83 4.65
CA LEU A 95 -28.17 -21.59 5.81
C LEU A 95 -28.49 -20.65 6.96
N LEU A 96 -27.64 -19.65 7.20
CA LEU A 96 -27.81 -18.61 8.21
C LEU A 96 -27.43 -17.26 7.60
N ASP A 97 -28.39 -16.34 7.63
CA ASP A 97 -28.22 -14.98 7.13
C ASP A 97 -27.74 -14.04 8.25
N ALA A 98 -27.11 -12.94 7.85
CA ALA A 98 -26.41 -12.00 8.72
C ALA A 98 -27.31 -11.31 9.75
N GLU A 99 -28.64 -11.33 9.58
CA GLU A 99 -29.60 -10.56 10.38
C GLU A 99 -29.81 -11.06 11.82
N ALA A 100 -29.21 -12.19 12.23
CA ALA A 100 -29.31 -12.69 13.61
C ALA A 100 -28.03 -12.39 14.41
N ALA A 101 -28.12 -11.47 15.36
CA ALA A 101 -27.12 -11.34 16.42
C ALA A 101 -27.11 -12.61 17.29
N GLY A 102 -25.95 -13.25 17.47
CA GLY A 102 -25.77 -14.31 18.47
C GLY A 102 -25.55 -15.71 17.91
N GLU A 103 -25.99 -16.71 18.67
CA GLU A 103 -25.76 -18.13 18.43
C GLU A 103 -26.96 -18.75 17.69
N VAL A 104 -26.77 -19.28 16.47
CA VAL A 104 -27.83 -20.00 15.75
C VAL A 104 -27.48 -21.47 15.60
N THR A 105 -28.40 -22.32 16.04
CA THR A 105 -28.23 -23.78 16.06
C THR A 105 -29.10 -24.46 15.00
N VAL A 106 -28.49 -25.29 14.14
CA VAL A 106 -29.19 -26.12 13.14
C VAL A 106 -28.89 -27.60 13.37
N GLU A 107 -29.94 -28.42 13.44
CA GLU A 107 -29.79 -29.89 13.47
C GLU A 107 -29.72 -30.47 12.04
N MET A 108 -28.69 -31.25 11.79
CA MET A 108 -28.43 -31.91 10.51
C MET A 108 -28.86 -33.37 10.58
N ILE A 109 -29.84 -33.73 9.75
CA ILE A 109 -30.42 -35.07 9.71
C ILE A 109 -29.46 -36.07 9.02
N ALA A 110 -29.36 -37.25 9.62
CA ALA A 110 -28.51 -38.38 9.20
C ALA A 110 -28.67 -38.78 7.72
N GLY A 111 -27.56 -39.21 7.11
CA GLY A 111 -27.51 -39.79 5.75
C GLY A 111 -26.84 -38.93 4.67
N THR A 112 -26.38 -37.72 5.00
CA THR A 112 -25.59 -36.88 4.10
C THR A 112 -24.12 -37.24 4.26
N ARG A 113 -23.48 -37.78 3.22
CA ARG A 113 -22.08 -38.27 3.34
C ARG A 113 -21.06 -37.12 3.31
N GLU A 114 -21.33 -36.10 2.52
CA GLU A 114 -20.49 -34.92 2.35
C GLU A 114 -21.39 -33.69 2.20
N VAL A 115 -21.07 -32.61 2.93
CA VAL A 115 -21.74 -31.31 2.92
C VAL A 115 -20.69 -30.25 2.70
N SER A 116 -20.92 -29.33 1.75
CA SER A 116 -20.12 -28.12 1.61
C SER A 116 -20.73 -27.04 2.50
N LEU A 117 -19.92 -26.47 3.38
CA LEU A 117 -20.27 -25.27 4.14
C LEU A 117 -19.40 -24.11 3.65
N GLY A 118 -20.00 -22.97 3.37
CA GLY A 118 -19.27 -21.74 3.04
C GLY A 118 -19.44 -20.73 4.15
N VAL A 119 -18.38 -20.03 4.54
CA VAL A 119 -18.45 -18.91 5.49
C VAL A 119 -18.03 -17.63 4.76
N GLN A 120 -18.84 -16.59 4.84
CA GLN A 120 -18.51 -15.22 4.41
C GLN A 120 -18.45 -14.31 5.62
N LEU A 121 -17.56 -13.32 5.55
CA LEU A 121 -17.45 -12.24 6.52
C LEU A 121 -17.56 -10.91 5.78
N ARG A 122 -18.26 -9.97 6.40
CA ARG A 122 -18.51 -8.66 5.81
C ARG A 122 -17.32 -7.71 5.95
N ASP A 123 -16.80 -7.65 7.16
CA ASP A 123 -15.95 -6.56 7.60
C ASP A 123 -14.49 -7.02 7.70
N LEU A 124 -13.55 -6.10 7.44
CA LEU A 124 -12.12 -6.31 7.70
C LEU A 124 -11.90 -6.79 9.14
N LEU A 125 -11.07 -7.81 9.32
CA LEU A 125 -10.85 -8.47 10.62
C LEU A 125 -12.14 -8.95 11.33
N GLY A 126 -13.26 -9.04 10.62
CA GLY A 126 -14.49 -9.64 11.12
C GLY A 126 -14.25 -11.07 11.58
N GLU A 127 -15.08 -11.53 12.52
CA GLU A 127 -14.91 -12.85 13.12
C GLU A 127 -16.21 -13.63 13.13
N ALA A 128 -16.08 -14.95 12.97
CA ALA A 128 -17.16 -15.88 13.23
C ALA A 128 -16.61 -17.16 13.87
N THR A 129 -17.48 -17.93 14.50
CA THR A 129 -17.16 -19.24 15.05
C THR A 129 -18.22 -20.25 14.63
N LEU A 130 -17.78 -21.36 14.04
CA LEU A 130 -18.60 -22.53 13.78
C LEU A 130 -18.25 -23.64 14.78
N THR A 131 -19.22 -24.01 15.60
CA THR A 131 -19.13 -25.17 16.50
C THR A 131 -19.94 -26.34 15.93
N ILE A 132 -19.32 -27.52 15.86
CA ILE A 132 -19.94 -28.75 15.36
C ILE A 132 -19.86 -29.81 16.45
N VAL A 133 -21.01 -30.35 16.84
CA VAL A 133 -21.10 -31.49 17.77
C VAL A 133 -21.92 -32.62 17.15
N ASP A 134 -21.52 -33.87 17.35
CA ASP A 134 -22.41 -35.00 17.11
C ASP A 134 -23.36 -35.21 18.28
N VAL A 135 -24.57 -35.65 17.98
CA VAL A 135 -25.60 -35.92 18.98
C VAL A 135 -26.00 -37.38 18.87
N ASP A 136 -26.04 -38.12 19.99
CA ASP A 136 -26.49 -39.52 20.00
C ASP A 136 -28.02 -39.67 20.05
N GLU A 137 -28.51 -40.92 20.05
CA GLU A 137 -29.95 -41.22 20.08
C GLU A 137 -30.63 -40.75 21.39
N GLU A 138 -29.86 -40.63 22.48
CA GLU A 138 -30.30 -40.11 23.77
C GLU A 138 -30.22 -38.58 23.87
N GLY A 139 -29.69 -37.89 22.85
CA GLY A 139 -29.54 -36.44 22.81
C GLY A 139 -28.28 -35.92 23.50
N VAL A 140 -27.31 -36.78 23.80
CA VAL A 140 -26.04 -36.41 24.42
C VAL A 140 -25.07 -35.93 23.32
N GLU A 141 -24.46 -34.78 23.57
CA GLU A 141 -23.45 -34.20 22.69
C GLU A 141 -22.08 -34.88 22.89
N GLY A 142 -21.39 -35.16 21.79
CA GLY A 142 -20.00 -35.59 21.81
C GLY A 142 -19.01 -34.42 21.99
N GLU A 143 -17.75 -34.67 21.69
CA GLU A 143 -16.70 -33.65 21.78
C GLU A 143 -16.85 -32.62 20.64
N PRO A 144 -16.96 -31.31 20.95
CA PRO A 144 -17.12 -30.28 19.95
C PRO A 144 -15.86 -30.13 19.08
N LEU A 145 -16.07 -29.74 17.82
CA LEU A 145 -15.07 -29.07 17.02
C LEU A 145 -15.46 -27.59 16.91
N VAL A 146 -14.58 -26.71 17.39
CA VAL A 146 -14.76 -25.25 17.32
C VAL A 146 -13.81 -24.71 16.27
N ILE A 147 -14.37 -24.06 15.25
CA ILE A 147 -13.63 -23.49 14.12
C ILE A 147 -13.84 -21.97 14.14
N PRO A 148 -12.86 -21.19 14.61
CA PRO A 148 -12.87 -19.75 14.44
C PRO A 148 -12.52 -19.38 12.99
N PHE A 149 -13.10 -18.28 12.52
CA PHE A 149 -12.87 -17.65 11.23
C PHE A 149 -12.49 -16.20 11.46
N ARG A 150 -11.56 -15.68 10.66
CA ARG A 150 -11.17 -14.27 10.71
C ARG A 150 -10.92 -13.73 9.31
N ALA A 151 -11.57 -12.61 9.00
CA ALA A 151 -11.35 -11.91 7.74
C ALA A 151 -9.93 -11.33 7.71
N ALA A 152 -9.33 -11.24 6.52
CA ALA A 152 -8.02 -10.68 6.32
C ALA A 152 -7.98 -9.20 6.76
N PRO A 153 -6.85 -8.73 7.35
CA PRO A 153 -6.58 -7.31 7.39
C PRO A 153 -6.37 -6.77 5.98
N LEU A 154 -6.64 -5.49 5.79
CA LEU A 154 -6.25 -4.75 4.60
C LEU A 154 -4.77 -4.35 4.72
N LEU A 155 -3.94 -4.78 3.77
CA LEU A 155 -2.49 -4.59 3.83
C LEU A 155 -2.03 -3.53 2.83
N ILE A 156 -1.38 -2.48 3.32
CA ILE A 156 -0.72 -1.45 2.51
C ILE A 156 0.57 -2.00 1.92
N ASN A 157 0.84 -1.67 0.67
CA ASN A 157 2.00 -2.17 -0.06
C ASN A 157 3.31 -1.51 0.41
N HIS A 158 4.41 -2.27 0.44
CA HIS A 158 5.76 -1.74 0.72
C HIS A 158 6.73 -2.07 -0.43
N HIS A 159 7.85 -1.33 -0.53
CA HIS A 159 8.79 -1.41 -1.67
C HIS A 159 9.62 -2.69 -1.81
N LEU A 160 9.47 -3.66 -0.90
CA LEU A 160 10.03 -5.02 -1.09
C LEU A 160 9.05 -5.98 -1.76
N LEU A 161 7.76 -5.64 -1.80
CA LEU A 161 6.79 -6.41 -2.58
C LEU A 161 7.11 -6.25 -4.07
N PRO A 162 7.08 -7.33 -4.87
CA PRO A 162 7.35 -7.25 -6.30
C PRO A 162 6.36 -6.33 -6.98
N ALA A 163 6.86 -5.35 -7.72
CA ALA A 163 6.03 -4.51 -8.57
C ALA A 163 5.44 -5.35 -9.71
N THR A 164 4.15 -5.16 -9.98
CA THR A 164 3.43 -5.90 -11.04
C THR A 164 2.94 -4.98 -12.15
N HIS A 165 2.57 -3.74 -11.82
CA HIS A 165 2.11 -2.77 -12.81
C HIS A 165 2.37 -1.34 -12.33
N LEU A 166 2.73 -0.44 -13.24
CA LEU A 166 2.88 0.99 -12.97
C LEU A 166 1.80 1.80 -13.68
N TRP A 167 1.26 2.80 -13.00
CA TRP A 167 0.19 3.66 -13.45
C TRP A 167 0.67 5.11 -13.47
N ALA A 168 0.33 5.86 -14.52
CA ALA A 168 0.57 7.30 -14.58
C ALA A 168 -0.49 7.98 -15.46
N MET A 169 -0.80 9.24 -15.17
CA MET A 169 -1.68 10.02 -16.03
C MET A 169 -0.90 10.52 -17.25
N SER A 170 -1.44 10.36 -18.45
CA SER A 170 -0.91 10.93 -19.69
C SER A 170 -1.68 12.19 -20.05
N VAL A 171 -1.02 13.35 -19.97
CA VAL A 171 -1.63 14.65 -20.26
C VAL A 171 -0.95 15.35 -21.43
N SER A 172 -1.78 16.05 -22.22
CA SER A 172 -1.31 16.98 -23.25
C SER A 172 -2.38 18.04 -23.44
N SER A 173 -2.19 19.21 -22.84
CA SER A 173 -3.09 20.37 -22.94
C SER A 173 -2.33 21.59 -23.47
N GLY A 174 -2.67 22.00 -24.70
CA GLY A 174 -1.98 23.08 -25.39
C GLY A 174 -0.50 22.76 -25.67
N ASP A 175 0.30 23.82 -25.80
CA ASP A 175 1.73 23.72 -26.15
C ASP A 175 2.65 23.56 -24.92
N SER A 176 2.12 23.62 -23.69
CA SER A 176 2.96 23.81 -22.48
C SER A 176 2.63 22.97 -21.26
N TYR A 177 1.54 22.20 -21.25
CA TYR A 177 1.21 21.28 -20.14
C TYR A 177 1.12 19.85 -20.68
N GLU A 178 2.24 19.14 -20.64
CA GLU A 178 2.38 17.79 -21.18
C GLU A 178 3.53 17.04 -20.49
N ASN A 179 3.40 15.72 -20.38
CA ASN A 179 4.39 14.86 -19.73
C ASN A 179 4.88 13.73 -20.65
N LYS A 180 4.93 13.96 -21.97
CA LYS A 180 5.23 12.91 -22.96
C LYS A 180 6.63 12.32 -22.77
N SER A 181 7.60 13.13 -22.37
CA SER A 181 8.97 12.66 -22.11
C SER A 181 8.99 11.59 -21.01
N MET A 182 8.37 11.88 -19.87
CA MET A 182 8.24 10.93 -18.76
C MET A 182 7.44 9.68 -19.18
N VAL A 183 6.26 9.86 -19.77
CA VAL A 183 5.40 8.73 -20.20
C VAL A 183 6.08 7.84 -21.23
N SER A 184 6.83 8.41 -22.18
CA SER A 184 7.60 7.65 -23.16
C SER A 184 8.72 6.86 -22.50
N ALA A 185 9.46 7.47 -21.57
CA ALA A 185 10.55 6.79 -20.86
C ALA A 185 10.05 5.63 -19.99
N LEU A 186 8.90 5.79 -19.31
CA LEU A 186 8.24 4.72 -18.58
C LEU A 186 7.77 3.60 -19.52
N SER A 187 7.14 3.95 -20.65
CA SER A 187 6.72 2.98 -21.66
C SER A 187 7.89 2.18 -22.22
N ASP A 188 9.01 2.85 -22.50
CA ASP A 188 10.23 2.20 -23.01
C ASP A 188 10.87 1.28 -21.96
N ALA A 189 10.78 1.65 -20.66
CA ALA A 189 11.39 0.90 -19.57
C ALA A 189 10.58 -0.31 -19.09
N LEU A 190 9.24 -0.26 -19.25
CA LEU A 190 8.28 -1.18 -18.62
C LEU A 190 7.41 -1.95 -19.62
N GLY A 191 7.24 -1.46 -20.85
CA GLY A 191 6.45 -2.15 -21.87
C GLY A 191 4.98 -2.33 -21.46
N ASP A 192 4.52 -3.57 -21.45
CA ASP A 192 3.11 -3.92 -21.18
C ASP A 192 2.73 -3.76 -19.69
N ASP A 193 3.72 -3.66 -18.79
CA ASP A 193 3.52 -3.50 -17.34
C ASP A 193 3.30 -2.02 -16.93
N PHE A 194 3.02 -1.14 -17.90
CA PHE A 194 2.76 0.28 -17.69
C PHE A 194 1.48 0.74 -18.40
N THR A 195 0.60 1.42 -17.65
CA THR A 195 -0.61 2.05 -18.20
C THR A 195 -0.55 3.58 -18.11
N PRO A 196 -0.44 4.28 -19.25
CA PRO A 196 -0.67 5.72 -19.32
C PRO A 196 -2.18 6.04 -19.43
N ILE A 197 -2.79 6.47 -18.32
CA ILE A 197 -4.23 6.79 -18.23
C ILE A 197 -4.52 8.13 -18.93
N PRO A 198 -5.49 8.22 -19.86
CA PRO A 198 -5.78 9.48 -20.56
C PRO A 198 -6.32 10.59 -19.65
N GLY A 199 -5.45 11.46 -19.15
CA GLY A 199 -5.81 12.51 -18.17
C GLY A 199 -6.83 13.54 -18.68
N SER A 200 -7.04 13.63 -20.01
CA SER A 200 -8.10 14.47 -20.59
C SER A 200 -9.52 14.08 -20.15
N SER A 201 -9.71 12.83 -19.70
CA SER A 201 -10.98 12.35 -19.15
C SER A 201 -11.16 12.69 -17.67
N TYR A 202 -10.06 12.99 -16.96
CA TYR A 202 -10.00 13.11 -15.50
C TYR A 202 -9.54 14.51 -15.06
N GLY A 203 -10.05 15.54 -15.75
CA GLY A 203 -9.78 16.94 -15.39
C GLY A 203 -8.34 17.42 -15.59
N TYR A 204 -7.49 16.63 -16.27
CA TYR A 204 -6.03 16.82 -16.34
C TYR A 204 -5.34 16.80 -14.98
N ASP A 205 -5.94 16.14 -13.97
CA ASP A 205 -5.23 15.79 -12.74
C ASP A 205 -4.16 14.73 -13.07
N VAL A 206 -2.95 14.92 -12.56
CA VAL A 206 -1.78 14.09 -12.85
C VAL A 206 -1.30 13.28 -11.65
N TRP A 207 -1.86 13.54 -10.48
CA TRP A 207 -1.37 13.05 -9.19
C TRP A 207 -2.04 11.74 -8.82
N VAL A 208 -1.75 10.67 -9.55
CA VAL A 208 -2.37 9.35 -9.32
C VAL A 208 -1.96 8.71 -8.00
N GLN A 209 -0.78 9.05 -7.45
CA GLN A 209 -0.36 8.64 -6.11
C GLN A 209 -1.29 9.19 -5.03
N ASP A 210 -1.78 10.40 -5.24
CA ASP A 210 -2.54 11.10 -4.22
C ASP A 210 -3.97 10.58 -4.08
N GLU A 211 -4.55 10.04 -5.17
CA GLU A 211 -5.92 9.53 -5.17
C GLU A 211 -6.00 8.12 -4.62
N LEU A 212 -5.05 7.26 -5.00
CA LEU A 212 -5.17 5.82 -4.85
C LEU A 212 -4.08 5.30 -3.94
N GLU A 213 -4.43 4.44 -2.99
CA GLU A 213 -3.45 3.62 -2.28
C GLU A 213 -3.80 2.16 -2.55
N PHE A 214 -2.88 1.44 -3.21
CA PHE A 214 -3.07 0.03 -3.48
C PHE A 214 -2.82 -0.78 -2.22
N ALA A 215 -3.79 -1.63 -1.90
CA ALA A 215 -3.75 -2.55 -0.79
C ALA A 215 -4.15 -3.95 -1.25
N THR A 216 -3.98 -4.93 -0.37
CA THR A 216 -4.41 -6.31 -0.65
C THR A 216 -5.07 -6.95 0.57
N MET A 217 -6.00 -7.86 0.30
CA MET A 217 -6.46 -8.85 1.26
C MET A 217 -6.09 -10.23 0.74
N SER A 218 -5.63 -11.11 1.63
CA SER A 218 -5.22 -12.45 1.22
C SER A 218 -5.64 -13.51 2.22
N ALA A 219 -5.94 -14.70 1.70
CA ALA A 219 -6.20 -15.92 2.43
C ALA A 219 -5.67 -17.12 1.60
N PRO A 220 -5.65 -18.36 2.14
CA PRO A 220 -5.19 -19.53 1.40
C PRO A 220 -6.05 -19.87 0.17
N GLU A 221 -7.33 -19.53 0.18
CA GLU A 221 -8.29 -19.89 -0.88
C GLU A 221 -8.92 -18.68 -1.60
N SER A 222 -8.70 -17.46 -1.11
CA SER A 222 -9.18 -16.22 -1.73
C SER A 222 -8.13 -15.11 -1.64
N PHE A 223 -8.17 -14.18 -2.58
CA PHE A 223 -7.27 -13.03 -2.68
C PHE A 223 -8.05 -11.89 -3.30
N MET A 224 -7.84 -10.67 -2.82
CA MET A 224 -8.49 -9.48 -3.34
C MET A 224 -7.46 -8.37 -3.48
N ASP A 225 -7.32 -7.84 -4.69
CA ASP A 225 -6.67 -6.55 -4.94
C ASP A 225 -7.60 -5.44 -4.44
N PHE A 226 -7.06 -4.39 -3.84
CA PHE A 226 -7.88 -3.37 -3.21
C PHE A 226 -7.36 -1.97 -3.51
N VAL A 227 -8.26 -1.03 -3.74
CA VAL A 227 -7.94 0.39 -3.76
C VAL A 227 -8.61 1.09 -2.58
N ILE A 228 -7.78 1.69 -1.73
CA ILE A 228 -8.23 2.75 -0.84
C ILE A 228 -8.33 3.99 -1.71
N ASP A 229 -9.53 4.53 -1.81
CA ASP A 229 -9.85 5.71 -2.60
C ASP A 229 -9.86 6.95 -1.69
N SER A 230 -9.03 7.94 -2.00
CA SER A 230 -8.82 9.12 -1.18
C SER A 230 -10.03 10.04 -1.21
N ILE A 231 -10.35 10.63 -0.06
CA ILE A 231 -11.37 11.68 0.00
C ILE A 231 -10.94 13.00 -0.68
N ARG A 232 -9.69 13.11 -1.18
CA ARG A 232 -9.12 14.37 -1.73
C ARG A 232 -9.97 14.94 -2.86
N SER A 233 -10.57 14.09 -3.68
CA SER A 233 -11.34 14.47 -4.87
C SER A 233 -12.85 14.54 -4.63
N GLY A 234 -13.28 14.45 -3.38
CA GLY A 234 -14.68 14.22 -2.99
C GLY A 234 -15.74 14.89 -3.86
N GLY A 235 -16.63 14.06 -4.42
CA GLY A 235 -17.80 14.49 -5.18
C GLY A 235 -17.68 14.33 -6.71
N GLY A 236 -17.02 13.29 -7.20
CA GLY A 236 -17.00 12.93 -8.63
C GLY A 236 -16.17 13.88 -9.48
N ARG A 237 -14.97 14.25 -9.02
CA ARG A 237 -14.05 15.17 -9.72
C ARG A 237 -12.66 14.57 -9.78
N GLY A 238 -11.82 15.06 -10.70
CA GLY A 238 -10.42 14.63 -10.76
C GLY A 238 -10.31 13.15 -11.12
N LEU A 239 -9.66 12.38 -10.25
CA LEU A 239 -9.32 10.97 -10.45
C LEU A 239 -10.32 9.98 -9.79
N ASP A 240 -11.42 10.47 -9.20
CA ASP A 240 -12.43 9.67 -8.47
C ASP A 240 -12.90 8.43 -9.25
N ASP A 241 -13.14 8.55 -10.57
CA ASP A 241 -13.62 7.45 -11.42
C ASP A 241 -12.48 6.52 -11.96
N VAL A 242 -11.20 6.78 -11.64
CA VAL A 242 -10.07 6.02 -12.20
C VAL A 242 -10.09 4.55 -11.78
N PRO A 243 -10.30 4.19 -10.50
CA PRO A 243 -10.35 2.78 -10.08
C PRO A 243 -11.42 1.98 -10.83
N GLU A 244 -12.63 2.54 -10.95
CA GLU A 244 -13.77 1.96 -11.68
C GLU A 244 -13.44 1.72 -13.16
N ASP A 245 -12.84 2.73 -13.80
CA ASP A 245 -12.61 2.68 -15.25
C ASP A 245 -11.43 1.79 -15.65
N PHE A 246 -10.43 1.61 -14.78
CA PHE A 246 -9.15 0.97 -15.14
C PHE A 246 -8.73 -0.23 -14.30
N MET A 247 -9.27 -0.39 -13.09
CA MET A 247 -8.75 -1.35 -12.12
C MET A 247 -9.81 -2.37 -11.69
N GLU A 248 -11.09 -1.97 -11.68
CA GLU A 248 -12.21 -2.82 -11.28
C GLU A 248 -12.31 -4.09 -12.15
N ASP A 249 -12.06 -5.23 -11.51
CA ASP A 249 -12.19 -6.58 -12.05
C ASP A 249 -12.89 -7.48 -11.00
N ALA A 250 -13.07 -8.76 -11.32
CA ALA A 250 -13.34 -9.76 -10.29
C ALA A 250 -12.16 -9.79 -9.31
N ASP A 251 -12.41 -10.09 -8.03
CA ASP A 251 -11.43 -10.05 -6.95
C ASP A 251 -10.84 -8.64 -6.71
N PHE A 252 -11.59 -7.56 -7.00
CA PHE A 252 -11.16 -6.18 -6.79
C PHE A 252 -12.11 -5.39 -5.88
N GLY A 253 -11.61 -5.03 -4.69
CA GLY A 253 -12.33 -4.21 -3.74
C GLY A 253 -11.98 -2.73 -3.83
N ARG A 254 -12.94 -1.86 -3.50
CA ARG A 254 -12.72 -0.41 -3.39
C ARG A 254 -13.44 0.14 -2.17
N ALA A 255 -12.79 0.99 -1.40
CA ALA A 255 -13.47 1.74 -0.34
C ALA A 255 -12.81 3.08 -0.02
N THR A 256 -13.64 3.99 0.48
CA THR A 256 -13.27 5.32 0.95
C THR A 256 -13.57 5.43 2.45
N TRP A 257 -12.64 5.97 3.24
CA TRP A 257 -12.85 6.24 4.67
C TRP A 257 -12.90 7.75 4.94
N GLY A 258 -14.08 8.22 5.33
CA GLY A 258 -14.34 9.63 5.62
C GLY A 258 -15.22 10.29 4.56
N ASP A 259 -15.25 11.62 4.56
CA ASP A 259 -15.96 12.40 3.54
C ASP A 259 -15.10 13.57 3.06
N GLY A 260 -15.21 13.91 1.77
CA GLY A 260 -14.41 14.98 1.16
C GLY A 260 -14.74 16.39 1.65
N THR A 261 -15.70 16.60 2.57
CA THR A 261 -16.05 17.97 3.01
C THR A 261 -14.97 18.61 3.87
N ARG A 262 -14.06 17.81 4.43
CA ARG A 262 -12.94 18.25 5.25
C ARG A 262 -11.59 17.77 4.75
N ALA A 263 -11.53 17.31 3.50
CA ALA A 263 -10.28 16.89 2.89
C ALA A 263 -9.23 18.01 2.96
N SER A 264 -8.02 17.62 3.30
CA SER A 264 -6.82 18.43 3.38
C SER A 264 -5.73 17.81 2.52
N SER A 265 -4.61 18.51 2.37
CA SER A 265 -3.46 17.94 1.64
C SER A 265 -2.98 16.62 2.25
N GLN A 266 -3.10 16.47 3.58
CA GLN A 266 -2.69 15.24 4.27
C GLN A 266 -3.60 14.03 4.03
N ASP A 267 -4.72 14.20 3.32
CA ASP A 267 -5.60 13.12 2.89
C ASP A 267 -5.22 12.55 1.52
N SER A 268 -4.30 13.18 0.79
CA SER A 268 -3.66 12.60 -0.40
C SER A 268 -2.69 11.49 -0.01
N PHE A 269 -2.61 10.43 -0.82
CA PHE A 269 -1.82 9.23 -0.49
C PHE A 269 -0.34 9.25 -0.88
N GLY A 270 0.21 10.34 -1.43
CA GLY A 270 1.65 10.64 -1.27
C GLY A 270 2.03 10.80 0.22
N ASN A 271 1.04 11.08 1.08
CA ASN A 271 1.20 11.15 2.53
C ASN A 271 0.94 9.81 3.26
N LEU A 272 0.71 8.69 2.56
CA LEU A 272 0.41 7.39 3.17
C LEU A 272 1.33 6.32 2.58
N GLU A 273 2.18 5.72 3.40
CA GLU A 273 3.22 4.81 2.94
C GLU A 273 3.35 3.60 3.86
N CYS A 274 4.08 2.58 3.42
CA CYS A 274 4.44 1.45 4.27
C CYS A 274 5.93 1.10 4.21
N SER A 275 6.54 1.00 5.39
CA SER A 275 7.92 0.51 5.51
C SER A 275 8.00 -0.98 5.14
N PRO A 276 9.15 -1.45 4.64
CA PRO A 276 9.40 -2.89 4.52
C PRO A 276 9.39 -3.63 5.88
N PRO A 277 9.45 -4.98 5.88
CA PRO A 277 9.49 -5.77 7.09
C PRO A 277 10.65 -5.43 8.03
N VAL A 278 10.34 -5.26 9.32
CA VAL A 278 11.31 -4.84 10.35
C VAL A 278 11.12 -5.59 11.67
N THR A 279 12.07 -5.41 12.58
CA THR A 279 11.97 -5.90 13.97
C THR A 279 12.30 -4.75 14.91
N VAL A 280 11.37 -4.43 15.82
CA VAL A 280 11.47 -3.29 16.72
C VAL A 280 11.36 -3.79 18.14
N ASP A 281 12.38 -3.57 18.97
CA ASP A 281 12.43 -4.01 20.38
C ASP A 281 12.08 -5.51 20.59
N GLY A 282 12.44 -6.35 19.62
CA GLY A 282 12.18 -7.80 19.63
C GLY A 282 10.78 -8.20 19.15
N VAL A 283 9.97 -7.27 18.67
CA VAL A 283 8.68 -7.54 18.00
C VAL A 283 8.89 -7.50 16.49
N GLU A 284 8.58 -8.60 15.81
CA GLU A 284 8.64 -8.69 14.35
C GLU A 284 7.40 -8.06 13.72
N TYR A 285 7.61 -7.20 12.71
CA TYR A 285 6.60 -6.62 11.83
C TYR A 285 6.84 -7.13 10.41
N PRO A 286 6.42 -8.38 10.10
CA PRO A 286 6.78 -9.04 8.85
C PRO A 286 6.05 -8.49 7.61
N LEU A 287 5.04 -7.65 7.82
CA LEU A 287 4.27 -6.97 6.77
C LEU A 287 4.62 -5.48 6.71
N GLY A 288 5.64 -5.04 7.45
CA GLY A 288 5.97 -3.63 7.56
C GLY A 288 5.14 -2.87 8.59
N ARG A 289 5.31 -1.55 8.59
CA ARG A 289 4.53 -0.59 9.38
C ARG A 289 4.14 0.58 8.49
N VAL A 290 2.86 0.93 8.54
CA VAL A 290 2.32 2.11 7.86
C VAL A 290 2.91 3.38 8.48
N TYR A 291 3.14 4.39 7.67
CA TYR A 291 3.48 5.73 8.15
C TYR A 291 2.83 6.82 7.31
N TYR A 292 2.56 7.95 7.93
CA TYR A 292 1.98 9.12 7.27
C TYR A 292 2.43 10.42 7.95
N GLY A 293 2.25 11.55 7.27
CA GLY A 293 2.62 12.87 7.77
C GLY A 293 1.49 13.56 8.54
N ILE A 294 1.87 14.34 9.56
CA ILE A 294 1.02 15.32 10.23
C ILE A 294 1.48 16.71 9.82
N GLY A 295 0.58 17.44 9.14
CA GLY A 295 0.76 18.83 8.76
C GLY A 295 0.05 19.82 9.70
N PRO A 296 0.00 21.11 9.34
CA PRO A 296 -0.63 22.15 10.16
C PRO A 296 -2.14 21.94 10.36
N THR A 297 -2.78 21.24 9.40
CA THR A 297 -4.21 20.89 9.41
C THR A 297 -4.51 19.56 10.10
N GLY A 298 -3.49 18.83 10.57
CA GLY A 298 -3.60 17.47 11.09
C GLY A 298 -2.95 16.46 10.15
N GLY A 299 -3.25 15.18 10.34
CA GLY A 299 -2.91 14.11 9.39
C GLY A 299 -4.12 13.68 8.58
N PRO A 300 -4.07 12.49 7.97
CA PRO A 300 -5.23 11.90 7.33
C PRO A 300 -6.45 11.89 8.25
N VAL A 301 -7.65 11.93 7.67
CA VAL A 301 -8.91 11.93 8.42
C VAL A 301 -8.97 10.79 9.43
N LYS A 302 -9.69 11.04 10.52
CA LYS A 302 -9.70 10.13 11.67
C LYS A 302 -10.21 8.74 11.26
N GLU A 303 -11.19 8.69 10.37
CA GLU A 303 -11.81 7.48 9.85
C GLU A 303 -10.78 6.56 9.17
N LEU A 304 -9.90 7.11 8.34
CA LEU A 304 -8.82 6.37 7.71
C LEU A 304 -7.79 5.91 8.74
N ARG A 305 -7.38 6.78 9.67
CA ARG A 305 -6.42 6.41 10.72
C ARG A 305 -6.95 5.33 11.65
N ASP A 306 -8.22 5.41 12.03
CA ASP A 306 -8.89 4.39 12.84
C ASP A 306 -8.91 3.04 12.10
N MET A 307 -9.15 3.04 10.78
CA MET A 307 -9.09 1.83 9.97
C MET A 307 -7.68 1.25 9.93
N LEU A 308 -6.66 2.07 9.65
CA LEU A 308 -5.25 1.63 9.59
C LEU A 308 -4.78 1.08 10.95
N ASP A 309 -5.14 1.73 12.05
CA ASP A 309 -4.87 1.27 13.42
C ASP A 309 -5.55 -0.08 13.71
N ALA A 310 -6.80 -0.24 13.25
CA ALA A 310 -7.57 -1.46 13.46
C ALA A 310 -6.97 -2.69 12.76
N GLN A 311 -6.20 -2.50 11.68
CA GLN A 311 -5.55 -3.62 10.96
C GLN A 311 -4.50 -4.34 11.81
N GLN A 312 -3.91 -3.65 12.81
CA GLN A 312 -2.97 -4.15 13.83
C GLN A 312 -1.64 -4.76 13.34
N VAL A 313 -1.57 -5.31 12.14
CA VAL A 313 -0.41 -6.03 11.61
C VAL A 313 0.61 -5.12 10.94
N GLN A 314 0.22 -3.89 10.60
CA GLN A 314 1.10 -2.83 10.07
C GLN A 314 1.01 -1.54 10.90
N ARG A 315 0.98 -1.68 12.25
CA ARG A 315 0.71 -0.58 13.20
C ARG A 315 1.32 0.76 12.78
N PRO A 316 0.48 1.79 12.51
CA PRO A 316 0.96 3.07 12.01
C PRO A 316 1.89 3.82 12.97
N PHE A 317 2.68 4.73 12.42
CA PHE A 317 3.31 5.84 13.13
C PHE A 317 3.28 7.10 12.24
N SER A 318 3.65 8.25 12.78
CA SER A 318 3.52 9.51 12.05
C SER A 318 4.77 10.37 12.09
N LEU A 319 5.05 11.06 10.98
CA LEU A 319 6.13 12.02 10.82
C LEU A 319 5.58 13.46 10.85
N ASP A 320 6.42 14.43 11.18
CA ASP A 320 6.10 15.86 11.07
C ASP A 320 6.37 16.35 9.64
N THR A 321 5.30 16.56 8.88
CA THR A 321 5.35 17.12 7.53
C THR A 321 4.88 18.58 7.48
N SER A 322 4.72 19.22 8.64
CA SER A 322 4.15 20.57 8.72
C SER A 322 5.02 21.68 8.14
N TRP A 323 6.27 21.36 7.84
CA TRP A 323 7.26 22.25 7.24
C TRP A 323 7.19 22.29 5.71
N LEU A 324 6.52 21.32 5.07
CA LEU A 324 6.34 21.26 3.61
C LEU A 324 5.02 21.93 3.20
N ILE A 325 4.99 22.54 2.02
CA ILE A 325 3.78 23.17 1.47
C ILE A 325 2.72 22.12 1.15
N VAL A 326 3.12 21.05 0.47
CA VAL A 326 2.24 19.92 0.15
C VAL A 326 2.03 19.07 1.41
N GLY A 327 3.12 18.76 2.12
CA GLY A 327 3.04 18.22 3.47
C GLY A 327 2.90 16.71 3.48
N HIS A 328 3.59 16.03 2.58
CA HIS A 328 3.60 14.57 2.39
C HIS A 328 4.94 13.97 2.81
N VAL A 329 4.94 12.67 3.13
CA VAL A 329 6.14 11.96 3.58
C VAL A 329 7.06 11.59 2.42
N ASP A 330 6.49 11.31 1.25
CA ASP A 330 7.23 10.93 0.03
C ASP A 330 8.12 12.06 -0.53
N GLU A 331 7.92 13.30 -0.11
CA GLU A 331 8.69 14.48 -0.56
C GLU A 331 10.17 14.44 -0.11
N PHE A 332 10.51 13.71 0.96
CA PHE A 332 11.86 13.76 1.54
C PHE A 332 12.42 12.42 2.02
N ILE A 333 11.60 11.37 2.17
CA ILE A 333 12.04 10.06 2.63
C ILE A 333 11.34 8.93 1.87
N SER A 334 12.09 7.89 1.52
CA SER A 334 11.58 6.69 0.86
C SER A 334 12.39 5.46 1.29
N THR A 335 11.98 4.27 0.84
CA THR A 335 12.74 3.03 1.03
C THR A 335 13.02 2.38 -0.31
N ILE A 336 14.18 1.73 -0.46
CA ILE A 336 14.55 1.04 -1.70
C ILE A 336 15.02 -0.39 -1.46
N PRO A 337 14.60 -1.38 -2.27
CA PRO A 337 15.06 -2.76 -2.17
C PRO A 337 16.55 -2.89 -2.52
N ASP A 338 17.28 -3.62 -1.69
CA ASP A 338 18.60 -4.15 -2.02
C ASP A 338 18.85 -5.42 -1.19
N PRO A 339 18.90 -6.61 -1.82
CA PRO A 339 19.17 -7.86 -1.12
C PRO A 339 20.50 -7.88 -0.35
N ALA A 340 21.44 -6.98 -0.65
CA ALA A 340 22.71 -6.85 0.07
C ALA A 340 22.62 -5.96 1.33
N ALA A 341 21.54 -5.18 1.51
CA ALA A 341 21.33 -4.35 2.69
C ALA A 341 21.04 -5.22 3.94
N PRO A 342 21.35 -4.73 5.16
CA PRO A 342 21.15 -5.50 6.39
C PRO A 342 19.73 -6.04 6.59
N ASN A 343 18.72 -5.29 6.13
CA ASN A 343 17.30 -5.63 6.23
C ASN A 343 16.67 -5.93 4.85
N GLY A 344 17.49 -6.07 3.80
CA GLY A 344 17.01 -6.20 2.43
C GLY A 344 16.56 -4.89 1.77
N PHE A 345 16.64 -3.76 2.48
CA PHE A 345 16.35 -2.42 1.95
C PHE A 345 17.25 -1.34 2.56
N TRP A 346 17.31 -0.19 1.90
CA TRP A 346 17.88 1.06 2.38
C TRP A 346 16.78 2.10 2.61
N VAL A 347 16.99 2.99 3.57
CA VAL A 347 16.23 4.24 3.70
C VAL A 347 16.92 5.30 2.85
N ILE A 348 16.18 5.98 1.98
CA ILE A 348 16.64 7.12 1.18
C ILE A 348 16.10 8.39 1.81
N VAL A 349 16.95 9.39 2.01
CA VAL A 349 16.54 10.69 2.56
C VAL A 349 17.22 11.84 1.84
N SER A 350 16.48 12.92 1.60
CA SER A 350 17.00 14.18 1.06
C SER A 350 17.97 14.86 2.04
N ASP A 351 19.16 15.22 1.59
CA ASP A 351 20.22 15.82 2.39
C ASP A 351 20.87 17.02 1.69
N ALA A 352 20.80 18.17 2.36
CA ALA A 352 21.33 19.42 1.84
C ALA A 352 22.86 19.46 1.76
N ASN A 353 23.57 18.77 2.66
CA ASN A 353 25.03 18.74 2.64
C ASN A 353 25.53 18.00 1.40
N VAL A 354 24.87 16.89 1.04
CA VAL A 354 25.21 16.13 -0.18
C VAL A 354 24.97 17.00 -1.43
N ALA A 355 23.89 17.77 -1.46
CA ALA A 355 23.66 18.72 -2.55
C ALA A 355 24.71 19.83 -2.62
N TRP A 356 25.07 20.43 -1.48
CA TRP A 356 26.09 21.47 -1.42
C TRP A 356 27.47 20.98 -1.87
N ASP A 357 27.87 19.79 -1.43
CA ASP A 357 29.14 19.17 -1.83
C ASP A 357 29.23 19.00 -3.35
N VAL A 358 28.14 18.59 -4.01
CA VAL A 358 28.08 18.49 -5.47
C VAL A 358 28.17 19.88 -6.10
N LEU A 359 27.29 20.81 -5.72
CA LEU A 359 27.20 22.13 -6.35
C LEU A 359 28.49 22.94 -6.21
N GLU A 360 29.14 22.91 -5.04
CA GLU A 360 30.40 23.60 -4.79
C GLU A 360 31.59 23.03 -5.59
N SER A 361 31.47 21.78 -6.05
CA SER A 361 32.50 21.15 -6.88
C SER A 361 32.45 21.59 -8.35
N LEU A 362 31.38 22.25 -8.78
CA LEU A 362 31.13 22.64 -10.17
C LEU A 362 31.70 24.03 -10.51
N ASP A 363 31.86 24.31 -11.81
CA ASP A 363 32.12 25.68 -12.26
C ASP A 363 30.86 26.52 -11.98
N PRO A 364 30.96 27.64 -11.23
CA PRO A 364 29.80 28.49 -10.96
C PRO A 364 29.17 29.08 -12.24
N ASN A 365 29.85 29.05 -13.38
CA ASN A 365 29.29 29.47 -14.67
C ASN A 365 28.60 28.32 -15.44
N THR A 366 28.45 27.13 -14.84
CA THR A 366 27.70 26.02 -15.45
C THR A 366 26.27 26.48 -15.69
N GLU A 367 25.86 26.50 -16.96
CA GLU A 367 24.52 26.93 -17.38
C GLU A 367 23.44 25.95 -16.93
N LEU A 368 22.32 26.49 -16.45
CA LEU A 368 21.15 25.73 -16.00
C LEU A 368 19.94 26.09 -16.87
N ALA A 369 19.83 25.47 -18.04
CA ALA A 369 18.87 25.89 -19.05
C ALA A 369 17.41 25.78 -18.57
N ARG A 370 17.05 24.66 -17.94
CA ARG A 370 15.70 24.43 -17.37
C ARG A 370 15.36 25.38 -16.21
N TRP A 371 16.37 25.80 -15.45
CA TRP A 371 16.23 26.63 -14.27
C TRP A 371 16.07 28.13 -14.60
N SER A 372 16.61 28.57 -15.74
CA SER A 372 16.67 30.00 -16.14
C SER A 372 15.33 30.70 -16.33
N GLY A 373 14.24 29.94 -16.55
CA GLY A 373 12.90 30.49 -16.83
C GLY A 373 12.75 31.19 -18.21
N ARG A 374 13.79 31.21 -19.07
CA ARG A 374 13.85 32.07 -20.27
C ARG A 374 13.04 31.61 -21.49
N GLU A 375 12.52 30.38 -21.54
CA GLU A 375 11.86 29.80 -22.72
C GLU A 375 10.31 29.77 -22.69
N ALA A 376 9.66 30.28 -21.62
CA ALA A 376 8.20 30.32 -21.36
C ALA A 376 7.54 28.93 -21.10
N ARG A 377 6.64 28.67 -20.13
CA ARG A 377 5.84 29.44 -19.13
C ARG A 377 5.78 28.60 -17.83
N TYR A 378 5.53 29.26 -16.68
CA TYR A 378 5.70 28.70 -15.31
C TYR A 378 7.19 28.55 -14.97
N GLU A 379 7.81 29.72 -15.01
CA GLU A 379 9.23 30.05 -15.01
C GLU A 379 9.95 29.22 -13.95
N GLY A 380 11.08 28.60 -14.33
CA GLY A 380 11.96 27.88 -13.41
C GLY A 380 12.43 28.80 -12.28
N HIS A 381 13.44 28.37 -11.52
CA HIS A 381 13.84 29.10 -10.31
C HIS A 381 14.53 30.46 -10.54
N ASP A 382 14.43 31.05 -11.74
CA ASP A 382 15.11 32.28 -12.19
C ASP A 382 16.65 32.22 -11.95
N MET A 383 17.20 31.01 -12.06
CA MET A 383 18.62 30.71 -11.85
C MET A 383 19.26 30.31 -13.17
N ASP A 384 20.13 31.16 -13.71
CA ASP A 384 20.78 30.91 -15.00
C ASP A 384 21.98 29.95 -14.88
N THR A 385 22.60 29.89 -13.69
CA THR A 385 23.84 29.16 -13.45
C THR A 385 23.90 28.52 -12.07
N VAL A 386 24.79 27.53 -11.89
CA VAL A 386 25.10 26.96 -10.56
C VAL A 386 25.54 28.05 -9.57
N GLY A 387 26.25 29.07 -10.05
CA GLY A 387 26.65 30.22 -9.26
C GLY A 387 25.47 31.01 -8.69
N ASP A 388 24.33 31.04 -9.37
CA ASP A 388 23.12 31.72 -8.87
C ASP A 388 22.54 30.95 -7.67
N ILE A 389 22.49 29.60 -7.74
CA ILE A 389 22.10 28.76 -6.59
C ILE A 389 23.05 29.00 -5.40
N LEU A 390 24.36 28.91 -5.64
CA LEU A 390 25.37 29.03 -4.58
C LEU A 390 25.39 30.40 -3.89
N ASN A 391 24.93 31.46 -4.58
CA ASN A 391 24.92 32.83 -4.07
C ASN A 391 23.52 33.30 -3.65
N GLU A 392 22.49 32.45 -3.71
CA GLU A 392 21.12 32.82 -3.34
C GLU A 392 21.04 33.21 -1.86
N PRO A 393 20.64 34.46 -1.53
CA PRO A 393 20.68 34.95 -0.16
C PRO A 393 19.83 34.13 0.81
N GLY A 394 20.48 33.53 1.80
CA GLY A 394 19.81 32.81 2.89
C GLY A 394 19.40 31.38 2.54
N LEU A 395 19.56 30.91 1.30
CA LEU A 395 19.20 29.55 0.89
C LEU A 395 19.93 28.48 1.69
N ARG A 396 21.23 28.68 1.96
CA ARG A 396 22.01 27.77 2.80
C ARG A 396 21.51 27.72 4.23
N GLU A 397 21.31 28.89 4.86
CA GLU A 397 20.81 28.99 6.24
C GLU A 397 19.43 28.34 6.36
N LEU A 398 18.55 28.56 5.37
CA LEU A 398 17.25 27.89 5.30
C LEU A 398 17.38 26.36 5.26
N ASN A 399 18.28 25.82 4.45
CA ASN A 399 18.45 24.37 4.35
C ASN A 399 19.16 23.77 5.58
N GLU A 400 20.03 24.53 6.24
CA GLU A 400 20.60 24.18 7.55
C GLU A 400 19.50 24.12 8.63
N ASP A 401 18.59 25.09 8.65
CA ASP A 401 17.40 25.10 9.53
C ASP A 401 16.49 23.89 9.22
N ILE A 402 16.14 23.66 7.95
CA ILE A 402 15.27 22.54 7.54
C ILE A 402 15.89 21.19 7.94
N ALA A 403 17.19 21.01 7.72
CA ALA A 403 17.87 19.79 8.12
C ALA A 403 17.78 19.57 9.64
N ALA A 404 18.15 20.58 10.43
CA ALA A 404 18.23 20.48 11.89
C ALA A 404 16.86 20.37 12.58
N ASP A 405 15.86 21.11 12.09
CA ASP A 405 14.56 21.23 12.73
C ASP A 405 13.53 20.22 12.20
N HIS A 406 13.73 19.67 10.99
CA HIS A 406 12.72 18.84 10.33
C HIS A 406 13.24 17.51 9.78
N VAL A 407 14.25 17.50 8.90
CA VAL A 407 14.69 16.26 8.25
C VAL A 407 15.35 15.30 9.24
N GLU A 408 16.32 15.76 10.04
CA GLU A 408 17.01 14.89 11.01
C GLU A 408 16.09 14.38 12.12
N PRO A 409 15.21 15.20 12.73
CA PRO A 409 14.25 14.69 13.72
C PRO A 409 13.27 13.66 13.15
N ASN A 410 12.80 13.85 11.91
CA ASN A 410 11.93 12.87 11.25
C ASN A 410 12.69 11.59 10.92
N LEU A 411 13.94 11.68 10.45
CA LEU A 411 14.77 10.51 10.20
C LEU A 411 15.06 9.73 11.50
N GLU A 412 15.40 10.41 12.59
CA GLU A 412 15.63 9.77 13.90
C GLU A 412 14.37 9.03 14.37
N LEU A 413 13.19 9.65 14.23
CA LEU A 413 11.90 9.03 14.55
C LEU A 413 11.63 7.83 13.65
N PHE A 414 11.81 7.97 12.33
CA PHE A 414 11.60 6.91 11.36
C PHE A 414 12.48 5.69 11.65
N LEU A 415 13.77 5.90 11.90
CA LEU A 415 14.70 4.83 12.24
C LEU A 415 14.33 4.18 13.58
N THR A 416 13.93 4.98 14.58
CA THR A 416 13.51 4.47 15.89
C THR A 416 12.26 3.59 15.79
N GLU A 417 11.22 4.06 15.10
CA GLU A 417 9.96 3.34 14.91
C GLU A 417 10.15 2.06 14.08
N LEU A 418 11.25 1.95 13.33
CA LEU A 418 11.57 0.79 12.50
C LEU A 418 12.70 -0.09 13.06
N GLY A 419 13.25 0.25 14.24
CA GLY A 419 14.37 -0.49 14.83
C GLY A 419 15.64 -0.47 13.97
N LEU A 420 15.80 0.59 13.17
CA LEU A 420 16.92 0.80 12.25
C LEU A 420 17.95 1.76 12.86
N SER A 421 19.02 2.00 12.12
CA SER A 421 20.08 2.95 12.49
C SER A 421 20.56 3.72 11.26
N GLU A 422 21.44 4.69 11.48
CA GLU A 422 22.08 5.45 10.40
C GLU A 422 22.81 4.55 9.38
N ASP A 423 23.28 3.37 9.80
CA ASP A 423 23.90 2.38 8.90
C ASP A 423 22.92 1.81 7.86
N ASN A 424 21.63 2.12 7.95
CA ASN A 424 20.58 1.75 6.99
C ASN A 424 20.24 2.88 6.01
N VAL A 425 20.91 4.04 6.08
CA VAL A 425 20.52 5.25 5.37
C VAL A 425 21.47 5.55 4.20
N ILE A 426 20.89 5.86 3.05
CA ILE A 426 21.56 6.51 1.92
C ILE A 426 21.03 7.93 1.82
N ARG A 427 21.91 8.90 2.06
CA ARG A 427 21.61 10.34 1.96
C ARG A 427 21.85 10.80 0.53
N ILE A 428 20.85 11.38 -0.11
CA ILE A 428 20.94 11.87 -1.50
C ILE A 428 20.81 13.40 -1.56
N PRO A 429 21.35 14.08 -2.60
CA PRO A 429 21.18 15.51 -2.77
C PRO A 429 19.71 15.96 -2.72
N GLY A 430 19.39 16.88 -1.82
CA GLY A 430 18.11 17.58 -1.81
C GLY A 430 18.29 19.02 -1.32
N LEU A 431 17.62 19.97 -1.95
CA LEU A 431 17.55 21.36 -1.48
C LEU A 431 16.11 21.82 -1.55
N PHE A 432 15.72 22.65 -0.59
CA PHE A 432 14.38 23.21 -0.46
C PHE A 432 14.42 24.74 -0.46
N TYR A 433 13.31 25.35 -0.84
CA TYR A 433 13.11 26.80 -0.77
C TYR A 433 11.66 27.15 -0.41
N GLU A 434 11.41 28.42 -0.08
CA GLU A 434 10.09 28.90 0.35
C GLU A 434 9.54 29.92 -0.66
N PRO A 435 8.85 29.49 -1.74
CA PRO A 435 8.40 30.36 -2.82
C PRO A 435 7.47 31.49 -2.35
N TRP A 436 6.75 31.26 -1.24
CA TRP A 436 5.83 32.23 -0.64
C TRP A 436 6.22 32.65 0.79
N GLY A 437 7.42 32.27 1.22
CA GLY A 437 8.02 32.56 2.54
C GLY A 437 7.58 31.61 3.66
N ARG A 438 8.37 31.59 4.76
CA ARG A 438 8.26 30.72 5.95
C ARG A 438 6.87 30.35 6.46
N SER A 439 5.86 31.21 6.30
CA SER A 439 4.49 30.93 6.79
C SER A 439 3.71 29.94 5.93
N TYR A 440 4.20 29.59 4.74
CA TYR A 440 3.51 28.66 3.83
C TYR A 440 4.12 27.26 3.81
N GLY A 441 5.37 27.10 4.24
CA GLY A 441 6.15 25.86 4.13
C GLY A 441 7.21 25.93 3.02
N ALA A 442 8.03 24.88 2.94
CA ALA A 442 9.07 24.69 1.95
C ALA A 442 8.62 23.71 0.85
N VAL A 443 9.27 23.80 -0.32
CA VAL A 443 9.14 22.86 -1.44
C VAL A 443 10.52 22.55 -2.00
N ALA A 444 10.62 21.48 -2.77
CA ALA A 444 11.85 21.09 -3.44
C ALA A 444 12.34 22.21 -4.39
N LEU A 445 13.58 22.65 -4.20
CA LEU A 445 14.30 23.53 -5.12
C LEU A 445 14.99 22.69 -6.21
N LEU A 446 15.82 21.73 -5.79
CA LEU A 446 16.25 20.65 -6.68
C LEU A 446 15.06 19.72 -6.90
N PRO A 447 14.80 19.22 -8.12
CA PRO A 447 13.82 18.16 -8.33
C PRO A 447 13.99 17.05 -7.30
N GLY A 448 12.92 16.76 -6.56
CA GLY A 448 12.89 15.96 -5.35
C GLY A 448 13.19 14.49 -5.60
N MET A 449 14.47 14.16 -5.75
CA MET A 449 14.91 12.80 -6.06
C MET A 449 14.56 11.73 -5.00
N ALA A 450 14.18 12.12 -3.77
CA ALA A 450 13.66 11.18 -2.77
C ALA A 450 12.20 10.75 -3.07
N ASN A 451 11.45 11.58 -3.81
CA ASN A 451 10.11 11.31 -4.33
C ASN A 451 10.23 10.42 -5.57
N LEU A 452 10.69 9.19 -5.35
CA LEU A 452 11.05 8.21 -6.39
C LEU A 452 10.07 7.05 -6.45
N THR A 453 9.95 6.43 -7.62
CA THR A 453 9.14 5.23 -7.83
C THR A 453 10.02 3.99 -7.92
N VAL A 454 9.73 3.00 -7.06
CA VAL A 454 10.47 1.73 -7.03
C VAL A 454 9.83 0.70 -7.95
N TRP A 455 10.59 0.21 -8.93
CA TRP A 455 10.22 -0.90 -9.80
C TRP A 455 11.13 -2.12 -9.56
N ASN A 456 10.56 -3.20 -9.05
CA ASN A 456 11.28 -4.41 -8.64
C ASN A 456 10.47 -5.69 -8.91
N PRO A 457 10.09 -6.00 -10.16
CA PRO A 457 9.31 -7.19 -10.47
C PRO A 457 10.09 -8.47 -10.11
N GLU A 458 9.36 -9.55 -9.84
CA GLU A 458 9.95 -10.78 -9.33
C GLU A 458 10.99 -11.35 -10.31
N GLY A 459 12.21 -11.54 -9.82
CA GLY A 459 13.30 -12.13 -10.61
C GLY A 459 14.06 -11.16 -11.52
N GLU A 460 13.72 -9.87 -11.49
CA GLU A 460 14.45 -8.82 -12.24
C GLU A 460 15.28 -7.91 -11.34
N GLY A 461 16.02 -6.98 -11.95
CA GLY A 461 16.77 -5.95 -11.23
C GLY A 461 15.87 -4.83 -10.71
N VAL A 462 16.36 -4.10 -9.70
CA VAL A 462 15.66 -2.94 -9.16
C VAL A 462 15.94 -1.72 -10.03
N LYS A 463 14.88 -1.03 -10.46
CA LYS A 463 14.96 0.31 -11.07
C LYS A 463 14.32 1.33 -10.13
N LEU A 464 14.98 2.47 -9.96
CA LEU A 464 14.41 3.64 -9.31
C LEU A 464 14.14 4.68 -10.38
N PHE A 465 12.88 5.07 -10.55
CA PHE A 465 12.52 6.20 -11.38
C PHE A 465 12.55 7.47 -10.52
N MET A 466 13.46 8.38 -10.86
CA MET A 466 13.76 9.58 -10.08
C MET A 466 13.62 10.83 -10.96
N ALA A 467 13.34 11.98 -10.36
CA ALA A 467 13.29 13.25 -11.08
C ALA A 467 14.68 13.63 -11.64
N ASP A 468 14.73 14.10 -12.89
CA ASP A 468 15.96 14.63 -13.49
C ASP A 468 16.28 16.02 -12.92
N PRO A 469 17.46 16.23 -12.30
CA PRO A 469 17.78 17.51 -11.65
C PRO A 469 18.17 18.63 -12.63
N PHE A 470 18.45 18.31 -13.90
CA PHE A 470 18.86 19.27 -14.95
C PHE A 470 20.02 20.21 -14.55
N ILE A 471 21.07 19.68 -13.92
CA ILE A 471 22.30 20.42 -13.58
C ILE A 471 23.24 20.42 -14.79
N ARG A 472 22.73 20.89 -15.93
CA ARG A 472 23.41 20.93 -17.23
C ARG A 472 22.73 21.88 -18.21
N GLY A 473 23.43 22.18 -19.31
CA GLY A 473 22.85 22.90 -20.45
C GLY A 473 21.83 22.06 -21.24
N GLU A 474 20.96 22.72 -21.99
CA GLU A 474 19.80 22.10 -22.67
C GLU A 474 20.16 20.95 -23.63
N ASP A 475 21.21 21.13 -24.44
CA ASP A 475 21.66 20.14 -25.42
C ASP A 475 22.67 19.11 -24.85
N VAL A 476 22.85 19.10 -23.52
CA VAL A 476 23.78 18.18 -22.85
C VAL A 476 23.03 16.92 -22.45
N ASP A 477 23.54 15.77 -22.90
CA ASP A 477 22.99 14.46 -22.55
C ASP A 477 23.02 14.25 -21.03
N GLN A 478 21.93 13.65 -20.51
CA GLN A 478 21.74 13.36 -19.09
C GLN A 478 22.90 12.56 -18.46
N SER A 479 23.58 11.71 -19.23
CA SER A 479 24.75 10.96 -18.74
C SER A 479 25.95 11.83 -18.35
N ALA A 480 25.99 13.08 -18.78
CA ALA A 480 27.02 14.06 -18.41
C ALA A 480 26.61 14.96 -17.24
N ASP A 481 25.40 14.80 -16.70
CA ASP A 481 24.92 15.57 -15.55
C ASP A 481 25.70 15.18 -14.27
N PRO A 482 26.38 16.12 -13.60
CA PRO A 482 27.19 15.82 -12.43
C PRO A 482 26.35 15.44 -11.20
N MET A 483 25.12 15.95 -11.06
CA MET A 483 24.23 15.61 -9.96
C MET A 483 23.75 14.17 -10.09
N ILE A 484 23.34 13.77 -11.30
CA ILE A 484 23.01 12.37 -11.62
C ILE A 484 24.19 11.44 -11.37
N ALA A 485 25.40 11.85 -11.77
CA ALA A 485 26.60 11.06 -11.52
C ALA A 485 26.87 10.87 -10.01
N ALA A 486 26.64 11.91 -9.20
CA ALA A 486 26.78 11.84 -7.75
C ALA A 486 25.74 10.89 -7.13
N VAL A 487 24.47 10.98 -7.52
CA VAL A 487 23.41 10.09 -7.05
C VAL A 487 23.70 8.63 -7.41
N ARG A 488 24.07 8.36 -8.68
CA ARG A 488 24.45 7.00 -9.12
C ARG A 488 25.63 6.42 -8.35
N ALA A 489 26.55 7.25 -7.87
CA ALA A 489 27.68 6.80 -7.07
C ALA A 489 27.28 6.40 -5.63
N LEU A 490 26.14 6.89 -5.15
CA LEU A 490 25.57 6.55 -3.84
C LEU A 490 24.70 5.29 -3.89
N MET A 491 24.15 4.95 -5.05
CA MET A 491 23.25 3.81 -5.20
C MET A 491 23.95 2.46 -5.04
N PRO A 492 23.27 1.44 -4.48
CA PRO A 492 23.78 0.08 -4.47
C PRO A 492 24.04 -0.45 -5.90
N PRO A 493 25.05 -1.31 -6.13
CA PRO A 493 25.33 -1.85 -7.47
C PRO A 493 24.20 -2.69 -8.09
N SER A 494 23.27 -3.17 -7.26
CA SER A 494 22.08 -3.95 -7.62
C SER A 494 20.90 -3.07 -8.08
N VAL A 495 21.03 -1.75 -7.96
CA VAL A 495 19.97 -0.77 -8.16
C VAL A 495 20.32 0.14 -9.35
N GLU A 496 19.42 0.23 -10.33
CA GLU A 496 19.53 1.11 -11.49
C GLU A 496 18.73 2.40 -11.24
N ALA A 497 19.41 3.54 -11.16
CA ALA A 497 18.74 4.84 -11.12
C ALA A 497 18.48 5.39 -12.53
N VAL A 498 17.19 5.52 -12.86
CA VAL A 498 16.63 6.05 -14.12
C VAL A 498 16.03 7.43 -13.85
N PHE A 499 16.51 8.44 -14.56
CA PHE A 499 16.11 9.83 -14.31
C PHE A 499 15.12 10.30 -15.40
N LEU A 500 13.97 10.82 -14.99
CA LEU A 500 12.84 11.18 -15.85
C LEU A 500 12.67 12.69 -15.94
N ASP A 501 12.33 13.20 -17.14
CA ASP A 501 11.94 14.61 -17.31
C ASP A 501 10.50 14.80 -16.83
N ASP A 502 10.36 15.27 -15.60
CA ASP A 502 9.09 15.58 -14.93
C ASP A 502 8.90 17.08 -14.67
N TRP A 503 9.84 17.91 -15.14
CA TRP A 503 10.02 19.31 -14.72
C TRP A 503 8.74 20.16 -14.82
N PHE A 504 8.12 20.22 -16.00
CA PHE A 504 7.05 21.19 -16.25
C PHE A 504 5.72 20.83 -15.62
N VAL A 505 5.37 19.54 -15.59
CA VAL A 505 4.07 19.07 -15.10
C VAL A 505 4.12 18.78 -13.62
N TYR A 506 5.22 18.19 -13.14
CA TYR A 506 5.33 17.70 -11.77
C TYR A 506 6.17 18.65 -10.93
N HIS A 507 7.48 18.84 -11.21
CA HIS A 507 8.35 19.63 -10.34
C HIS A 507 7.83 21.06 -10.11
N MET A 508 7.50 21.77 -11.19
CA MET A 508 6.89 23.10 -11.11
C MET A 508 5.44 23.09 -10.57
N GLY A 509 4.81 21.91 -10.54
CA GLY A 509 3.54 21.61 -9.89
C GLY A 509 3.67 21.24 -8.41
N LEU A 510 4.88 21.28 -7.83
CA LEU A 510 5.23 20.95 -6.45
C LEU A 510 5.14 19.45 -6.10
N GLY A 511 5.38 18.57 -7.06
CA GLY A 511 5.55 17.12 -6.83
C GLY A 511 6.53 16.53 -7.83
N GLU A 512 6.83 15.24 -7.77
CA GLU A 512 7.81 14.63 -8.67
C GLU A 512 7.28 13.29 -9.23
N VAL A 513 8.20 12.44 -9.69
CA VAL A 513 7.90 11.12 -10.27
C VAL A 513 6.99 10.26 -9.39
N HIS A 514 7.25 10.17 -8.07
CA HIS A 514 6.40 9.36 -7.19
C HIS A 514 4.98 9.92 -7.10
N CYS A 515 4.82 11.21 -6.81
CA CYS A 515 3.49 11.86 -6.79
C CYS A 515 2.70 11.65 -8.10
N GLY A 516 3.41 11.58 -9.23
CA GLY A 516 2.83 11.41 -10.56
C GLY A 516 2.57 9.97 -11.01
N THR A 517 2.95 8.96 -10.23
CA THR A 517 2.83 7.55 -10.57
C THR A 517 2.26 6.73 -9.41
N ASN A 518 1.84 5.50 -9.66
CA ASN A 518 1.45 4.58 -8.59
C ASN A 518 1.74 3.14 -9.04
N VAL A 519 1.91 2.20 -8.10
CA VAL A 519 2.42 0.85 -8.40
C VAL A 519 1.59 -0.22 -7.70
N THR A 520 1.02 -1.15 -8.46
CA THR A 520 0.46 -2.39 -7.90
C THR A 520 1.59 -3.36 -7.58
N ARG A 521 1.43 -4.11 -6.48
CA ARG A 521 2.46 -5.04 -6.00
C ARG A 521 1.84 -6.36 -5.56
N ALA A 522 2.59 -7.44 -5.77
CA ALA A 522 2.19 -8.78 -5.32
C ALA A 522 2.60 -9.02 -3.85
N PRO A 523 1.73 -9.60 -3.00
CA PRO A 523 2.08 -9.90 -1.60
C PRO A 523 3.14 -11.01 -1.50
N LEU A 524 4.02 -10.92 -0.49
CA LEU A 524 5.10 -11.90 -0.24
C LEU A 524 4.92 -12.77 1.01
N ALA A 525 4.06 -12.35 1.94
CA ALA A 525 3.92 -13.00 3.24
C ALA A 525 2.45 -13.18 3.63
N ASN A 526 2.16 -14.34 4.22
CA ASN A 526 0.83 -14.68 4.70
C ASN A 526 0.62 -14.09 6.10
N TRP A 527 -0.32 -13.16 6.24
CA TRP A 527 -0.60 -12.51 7.52
C TRP A 527 -0.99 -13.52 8.62
N TRP A 528 -1.71 -14.59 8.25
CA TRP A 528 -2.21 -15.60 9.18
C TRP A 528 -1.12 -16.52 9.74
N THR A 529 0.08 -16.55 9.14
CA THR A 529 1.23 -17.28 9.69
C THR A 529 2.34 -16.38 10.19
N ALA A 530 2.57 -15.25 9.51
CA ALA A 530 3.67 -14.35 9.82
C ALA A 530 3.23 -13.25 10.79
N GLY A 531 2.08 -12.61 10.56
CA GLY A 531 1.60 -11.46 11.33
C GLY A 531 0.63 -11.79 12.46
N ALA A 532 0.21 -13.05 12.61
CA ALA A 532 -0.84 -13.45 13.55
C ALA A 532 -0.52 -13.09 15.01
N HIS A 533 0.75 -13.04 15.40
CA HIS A 533 1.17 -12.63 16.76
C HIS A 533 0.95 -11.15 17.06
N LEU A 534 0.69 -10.32 16.04
CA LEU A 534 0.43 -8.89 16.18
C LEU A 534 -1.06 -8.58 16.39
N LEU A 535 -1.93 -9.52 16.03
CA LEU A 535 -3.35 -9.45 16.28
C LEU A 535 -3.58 -9.68 17.78
N GLN A 536 -4.12 -8.67 18.44
CA GLN A 536 -4.54 -8.76 19.83
C GLN A 536 -5.86 -9.54 19.90
N ASP A 537 -6.04 -10.26 21.01
CA ASP A 537 -7.31 -10.91 21.38
C ASP A 537 -8.32 -9.91 21.95
#